data_AF-A0A1S6H9E8-F1
#
_entry.id   AF-A0A1S6H9E8-F1
#
_cell.length_a   1.000
_cell.length_b   1.000
_cell.length_c   1.000
_cell.angle_alpha   90.00
_cell.angle_beta   90.00
_cell.angle_gamma   90.00
#
_symmetry.space_group_name_H-M   'P 1'
#
loop_
_entity.id
_entity.type
_entity.pdbx_description
1 polymer ?
#
loop_
_entity_poly.entity_id
_entity_poly.type
_entity_poly.pdbx_seq_one_letter_code
_entity_poly.pdbx_strand_id
1 'polypeptide(L)'
;MGNIQVEMGENMSTARAVSEKSHLIYPVRHEYDFEASDSVIRKEKKFITDTIHKIVYDKKHFGHIFDDARKSTTLYFSELLRRTPEELLSVLAQFRIRDEKSVLDMYGVAPVAYRLGAARGIRGRELDDLSLGVLIHDLGKDGILDFKALHRDGELTEEEWSCIHLHPERGADIIDRINAYSLRKHRKNSVSSGARQTALEHQIYYDSDEGYPDLHGVKPCRKAQIAKIADSLHTLRLRREIPLREGLVDIIHRTQRGEYNPHIVNTLIQLIRKDKSDPRKTGIGETKTIILQERRSYDS
;
A
#
# COMPACT_ATOMS: atom_id res chain seq x y z
N MET A 1 -18.75 -44.76 13.62
CA MET A 1 -19.30 -43.39 13.48
C MET A 1 -18.40 -42.50 14.33
N GLY A 2 -17.46 -41.71 13.86
CA GLY A 2 -17.13 -41.17 12.54
C GLY A 2 -16.43 -39.84 12.86
N ASN A 3 -15.12 -39.89 13.15
CA ASN A 3 -14.30 -38.72 13.44
C ASN A 3 -14.12 -37.90 12.17
N ILE A 4 -14.47 -36.61 12.21
CA ILE A 4 -14.14 -35.65 11.17
C ILE A 4 -12.91 -34.87 11.66
N GLN A 5 -11.74 -35.30 11.22
CA GLN A 5 -10.57 -34.41 11.10
C GLN A 5 -10.81 -33.56 9.85
N VAL A 6 -10.84 -32.24 10.03
CA VAL A 6 -10.79 -31.30 8.90
C VAL A 6 -9.31 -31.07 8.61
N GLU A 7 -8.82 -31.70 7.54
CA GLU A 7 -7.50 -31.44 6.96
C GLU A 7 -7.47 -30.02 6.38
N MET A 8 -6.73 -29.11 7.04
CA MET A 8 -6.30 -27.85 6.43
C MET A 8 -4.98 -28.08 5.71
N GLY A 9 -5.04 -28.66 4.50
CA GLY A 9 -3.83 -29.13 3.82
C GLY A 9 -3.89 -29.16 2.30
N GLU A 10 -4.70 -28.33 1.62
CA GLU A 10 -4.77 -28.35 0.13
C GLU A 10 -4.91 -26.99 -0.57
N ASN A 11 -4.68 -25.85 0.10
CA ASN A 11 -5.01 -24.53 -0.47
C ASN A 11 -3.89 -23.78 -1.24
N MET A 12 -2.67 -24.31 -1.34
CA MET A 12 -1.58 -23.60 -2.07
C MET A 12 -1.37 -24.08 -3.51
N SER A 13 -1.71 -25.33 -3.84
CA SER A 13 -1.62 -25.83 -5.24
C SER A 13 -2.74 -25.29 -6.13
N THR A 14 -3.85 -24.89 -5.55
CA THR A 14 -5.01 -24.31 -6.24
C THR A 14 -4.75 -22.88 -6.71
N ALA A 15 -4.06 -22.04 -5.93
CA ALA A 15 -3.74 -20.66 -6.30
C ALA A 15 -2.90 -20.55 -7.59
N ARG A 16 -1.99 -21.50 -7.83
CA ARG A 16 -1.12 -21.53 -9.02
C ARG A 16 -1.89 -21.97 -10.27
N ALA A 17 -2.78 -22.95 -10.14
CA ALA A 17 -3.69 -23.36 -11.20
C ALA A 17 -4.74 -22.27 -11.53
N VAL A 18 -5.10 -21.44 -10.53
CA VAL A 18 -5.93 -20.25 -10.71
C VAL A 18 -5.14 -19.14 -11.41
N SER A 19 -3.87 -18.88 -11.09
CA SER A 19 -3.02 -17.88 -11.76
C SER A 19 -2.84 -18.15 -13.27
N GLU A 20 -2.53 -19.41 -13.64
CA GLU A 20 -2.39 -19.79 -15.05
C GLU A 20 -3.73 -19.77 -15.80
N LYS A 21 -4.85 -20.10 -15.14
CA LYS A 21 -6.20 -19.98 -15.72
C LYS A 21 -6.75 -18.55 -15.69
N SER A 22 -6.35 -17.70 -14.75
CA SER A 22 -6.89 -16.35 -14.58
C SER A 22 -6.39 -15.39 -15.65
N HIS A 23 -5.17 -15.61 -16.17
CA HIS A 23 -4.69 -14.93 -17.36
C HIS A 23 -5.54 -15.23 -18.61
N LEU A 24 -6.19 -16.41 -18.66
CA LEU A 24 -7.14 -16.78 -19.72
C LEU A 24 -8.56 -16.28 -19.48
N ILE A 25 -8.98 -16.04 -18.23
CA ILE A 25 -10.37 -15.68 -17.89
C ILE A 25 -10.60 -14.16 -17.82
N TYR A 26 -9.60 -13.36 -17.44
CA TYR A 26 -9.74 -11.89 -17.34
C TYR A 26 -8.63 -11.14 -18.10
N PRO A 27 -8.67 -11.14 -19.43
CA PRO A 27 -7.60 -10.64 -20.29
C PRO A 27 -7.54 -9.11 -20.43
N VAL A 28 -8.30 -8.34 -19.65
CA VAL A 28 -8.41 -6.87 -19.85
C VAL A 28 -7.10 -6.18 -19.47
N ARG A 29 -6.15 -6.17 -20.41
CA ARG A 29 -5.01 -5.26 -20.40
C ARG A 29 -5.48 -3.99 -21.09
N HIS A 30 -5.68 -2.93 -20.31
CA HIS A 30 -5.83 -1.62 -20.93
C HIS A 30 -4.58 -1.31 -21.75
N GLU A 31 -4.79 -0.92 -22.99
CA GLU A 31 -3.74 -0.21 -23.72
C GLU A 31 -3.59 1.16 -23.07
N TYR A 32 -2.36 1.51 -22.73
CA TYR A 32 -2.03 2.77 -22.09
C TYR A 32 -1.41 3.70 -23.12
N ASP A 33 -1.93 4.93 -23.17
CA ASP A 33 -1.21 6.01 -23.84
C ASP A 33 -0.10 6.52 -22.90
N PHE A 34 1.15 6.24 -23.23
CA PHE A 34 2.28 6.71 -22.43
C PHE A 34 2.62 8.18 -22.69
N GLU A 35 2.13 8.77 -23.79
CA GLU A 35 2.31 10.18 -24.06
C GLU A 35 1.09 10.98 -23.57
N ALA A 36 1.33 12.12 -22.95
CA ALA A 36 0.27 13.02 -22.54
C ALA A 36 0.74 14.46 -22.67
N SER A 37 -0.21 15.36 -22.96
CA SER A 37 0.09 16.79 -22.98
C SER A 37 0.55 17.30 -21.61
N ASP A 38 1.36 18.36 -21.59
CA ASP A 38 1.76 19.06 -20.36
C ASP A 38 0.57 19.47 -19.48
N SER A 39 -0.59 19.74 -20.10
CA SER A 39 -1.82 20.05 -19.38
C SER A 39 -2.32 18.87 -18.56
N VAL A 40 -2.32 17.66 -19.13
CA VAL A 40 -2.71 16.42 -18.44
C VAL A 40 -1.72 16.12 -17.32
N ILE A 41 -0.42 16.19 -17.60
CA ILE A 41 0.64 15.94 -16.60
C ILE A 41 0.54 16.92 -15.43
N ARG A 42 0.35 18.22 -15.69
CA ARG A 42 0.18 19.23 -14.63
C ARG A 42 -1.08 18.99 -13.80
N LYS A 43 -2.21 18.64 -14.44
CA LYS A 43 -3.46 18.34 -13.74
C LYS A 43 -3.30 17.11 -12.85
N GLU A 44 -2.62 16.08 -13.32
CA GLU A 44 -2.41 14.86 -12.53
C GLU A 44 -1.49 15.13 -11.33
N LYS A 45 -0.35 15.81 -11.54
CA LYS A 45 0.52 16.24 -10.43
C LYS A 45 -0.27 17.05 -9.39
N LYS A 46 -1.11 17.99 -9.84
CA LYS A 46 -1.98 18.78 -8.96
C LYS A 46 -2.95 17.89 -8.18
N PHE A 47 -3.63 16.96 -8.85
CA PHE A 47 -4.58 16.06 -8.22
C PHE A 47 -3.92 15.21 -7.13
N ILE A 48 -2.74 14.65 -7.40
CA ILE A 48 -1.96 13.89 -6.41
C ILE A 48 -1.60 14.80 -5.22
N THR A 49 -1.06 16.00 -5.48
CA THR A 49 -0.68 16.93 -4.39
C THR A 49 -1.88 17.40 -3.56
N ASP A 50 -3.03 17.64 -4.17
CA ASP A 50 -4.25 18.06 -3.48
C ASP A 50 -4.79 16.92 -2.60
N THR A 51 -4.74 15.68 -3.09
CA THR A 51 -5.14 14.49 -2.33
C THR A 51 -4.24 14.30 -1.11
N ILE A 52 -2.92 14.37 -1.31
CA ILE A 52 -1.95 14.30 -0.21
C ILE A 52 -2.16 15.44 0.79
N HIS A 53 -2.41 16.66 0.32
CA HIS A 53 -2.69 17.80 1.18
C HIS A 53 -3.94 17.55 2.04
N LYS A 54 -5.02 17.01 1.46
CA LYS A 54 -6.22 16.65 2.24
C LYS A 54 -5.90 15.68 3.37
N ILE A 55 -5.13 14.61 3.09
CA ILE A 55 -4.73 13.62 4.11
C ILE A 55 -3.82 14.23 5.19
N VAL A 56 -2.79 14.97 4.78
CA VAL A 56 -1.80 15.56 5.70
C VAL A 56 -2.43 16.57 6.67
N TYR A 57 -3.47 17.28 6.21
CA TYR A 57 -4.20 18.27 7.00
C TYR A 57 -5.50 17.74 7.62
N ASP A 58 -5.80 16.44 7.46
CA ASP A 58 -6.93 15.79 8.10
C ASP A 58 -6.68 15.61 9.59
N LYS A 59 -7.17 16.57 10.38
CA LYS A 59 -7.06 16.55 11.84
C LYS A 59 -7.86 15.43 12.49
N LYS A 60 -8.93 14.94 11.85
CA LYS A 60 -9.82 13.90 12.41
C LYS A 60 -9.17 12.53 12.30
N HIS A 61 -8.60 12.21 11.14
CA HIS A 61 -8.12 10.86 10.87
C HIS A 61 -6.61 10.72 11.10
N PHE A 62 -5.79 11.69 10.71
CA PHE A 62 -4.31 11.54 10.69
C PHE A 62 -3.52 12.66 11.37
N GLY A 63 -4.17 13.63 12.02
CA GLY A 63 -3.52 14.82 12.58
C GLY A 63 -2.24 14.52 13.35
N HIS A 64 -2.30 13.53 14.25
CA HIS A 64 -1.21 13.05 15.10
C HIS A 64 0.02 12.54 14.31
N ILE A 65 -0.13 12.02 13.09
CA ILE A 65 1.00 11.53 12.28
C ILE A 65 1.81 12.70 11.71
N PHE A 66 1.14 13.81 11.41
CA PHE A 66 1.68 14.92 10.62
C PHE A 66 1.87 16.22 11.39
N ASP A 67 1.58 16.26 12.69
CA ASP A 67 1.53 17.52 13.46
C ASP A 67 2.76 18.42 13.30
N ASP A 68 3.95 17.83 13.28
CA ASP A 68 5.24 18.51 13.15
C ASP A 68 5.82 18.53 11.72
N ALA A 69 5.07 18.00 10.73
CA ALA A 69 5.62 17.72 9.40
C ALA A 69 4.66 17.96 8.23
N ARG A 70 3.57 18.70 8.43
CA ARG A 70 2.58 18.93 7.36
C ARG A 70 3.20 19.56 6.12
N LYS A 71 3.81 20.74 6.29
CA LYS A 71 4.43 21.50 5.20
C LYS A 71 5.57 20.73 4.53
N SER A 72 6.46 20.10 5.31
CA SER A 72 7.58 19.35 4.76
C SER A 72 7.13 18.11 4.00
N THR A 73 6.06 17.43 4.44
CA THR A 73 5.47 16.29 3.72
C THR A 73 4.88 16.73 2.38
N THR A 74 4.08 17.80 2.35
CA THR A 74 3.52 18.31 1.09
C THR A 74 4.62 18.72 0.10
N LEU A 75 5.62 19.46 0.56
CA LEU A 75 6.75 19.89 -0.29
C LEU A 75 7.55 18.70 -0.82
N TYR A 76 7.77 17.67 0.00
CA TYR A 76 8.45 16.45 -0.40
C TYR A 76 7.76 15.80 -1.61
N PHE A 77 6.43 15.63 -1.56
CA PHE A 77 5.70 15.01 -2.66
C PHE A 77 5.65 15.89 -3.91
N SER A 78 5.59 17.22 -3.78
CA SER A 78 5.73 18.11 -4.94
C SER A 78 7.06 17.90 -5.66
N GLU A 79 8.16 17.72 -4.92
CA GLU A 79 9.49 17.46 -5.50
C GLU A 79 9.66 16.03 -6.03
N LEU A 80 9.04 15.03 -5.38
CA LEU A 80 8.98 13.66 -5.90
C LEU A 80 8.27 13.63 -7.26
N LEU A 81 7.11 14.29 -7.37
CA LEU A 81 6.32 14.35 -8.60
C LEU A 81 7.01 15.14 -9.72
N ARG A 82 7.83 16.13 -9.39
CA ARG A 82 8.66 16.83 -10.38
C ARG A 82 9.64 15.89 -11.08
N ARG A 83 10.14 14.88 -10.37
CA ARG A 83 11.13 13.90 -10.83
C ARG A 83 10.51 12.59 -11.33
N THR A 84 9.20 12.43 -11.18
CA THR A 84 8.46 11.24 -11.62
C THR A 84 8.35 11.20 -13.15
N PRO A 85 8.54 10.04 -13.81
CA PRO A 85 8.35 9.90 -15.26
C PRO A 85 6.96 10.35 -15.71
N GLU A 86 6.89 11.08 -16.82
CA GLU A 86 5.62 11.61 -17.33
C GLU A 86 4.72 10.50 -17.86
N GLU A 87 5.31 9.42 -18.36
CA GLU A 87 4.62 8.22 -18.81
C GLU A 87 3.84 7.56 -17.68
N LEU A 88 4.42 7.50 -16.47
CA LEU A 88 3.71 7.00 -15.29
C LEU A 88 2.55 7.92 -14.91
N LEU A 89 2.75 9.24 -14.98
CA LEU A 89 1.70 10.21 -14.68
C LEU A 89 0.56 10.16 -15.71
N SER A 90 0.87 9.88 -16.98
CA SER A 90 -0.14 9.63 -18.01
C SER A 90 -1.00 8.41 -17.67
N VAL A 91 -0.35 7.30 -17.30
CA VAL A 91 -1.02 6.05 -16.90
C VAL A 91 -1.90 6.25 -15.67
N LEU A 92 -1.38 6.95 -14.65
CA LEU A 92 -2.13 7.29 -13.44
C LEU A 92 -3.35 8.17 -13.73
N ALA A 93 -3.22 9.15 -14.64
CA ALA A 93 -4.35 9.98 -15.07
C ALA A 93 -5.44 9.15 -15.78
N GLN A 94 -5.04 8.18 -16.62
CA GLN A 94 -5.97 7.27 -17.27
C GLN A 94 -6.67 6.36 -16.25
N PHE A 95 -5.92 5.84 -15.26
CA PHE A 95 -6.50 5.04 -14.19
C PHE A 95 -7.56 5.83 -13.42
N ARG A 96 -7.22 7.07 -13.05
CA ARG A 96 -8.14 7.97 -12.34
C ARG A 96 -9.44 8.25 -13.09
N ILE A 97 -9.38 8.40 -14.42
CA ILE A 97 -10.59 8.66 -15.23
C ILE A 97 -11.58 7.50 -15.13
N ARG A 98 -11.09 6.26 -14.99
CA ARG A 98 -11.94 5.07 -14.93
C ARG A 98 -12.31 4.66 -13.51
N ASP A 99 -11.41 4.88 -12.55
CA ASP A 99 -11.62 4.56 -11.14
C ASP A 99 -10.93 5.60 -10.23
N GLU A 100 -11.56 6.77 -10.12
CA GLU A 100 -11.06 7.85 -9.25
C GLU A 100 -11.01 7.42 -7.78
N LYS A 101 -11.93 6.55 -7.34
CA LYS A 101 -12.02 6.13 -5.94
C LYS A 101 -10.82 5.29 -5.51
N SER A 102 -10.46 4.25 -6.29
CA SER A 102 -9.27 3.45 -6.01
C SER A 102 -7.99 4.29 -6.07
N VAL A 103 -7.92 5.26 -6.99
CA VAL A 103 -6.78 6.16 -7.10
C VAL A 103 -6.66 7.11 -5.91
N LEU A 104 -7.78 7.64 -5.39
CA LEU A 104 -7.78 8.47 -4.18
C LEU A 104 -7.29 7.70 -2.95
N ASP A 105 -7.76 6.46 -2.77
CA ASP A 105 -7.31 5.57 -1.69
C ASP A 105 -5.78 5.36 -1.81
N MET A 106 -5.32 4.92 -2.98
CA MET A 106 -3.89 4.68 -3.27
C MET A 106 -3.02 5.90 -2.97
N TYR A 107 -3.40 7.10 -3.44
CA TYR A 107 -2.65 8.33 -3.18
C TYR A 107 -2.66 8.74 -1.72
N GLY A 108 -3.74 8.45 -1.00
CA GLY A 108 -3.88 8.80 0.41
C GLY A 108 -3.01 7.95 1.35
N VAL A 109 -2.55 6.77 0.92
CA VAL A 109 -1.61 5.94 1.69
C VAL A 109 -0.20 6.54 1.73
N ALA A 110 0.23 7.13 0.62
CA ALA A 110 1.61 7.59 0.43
C ALA A 110 2.16 8.53 1.53
N PRO A 111 1.45 9.57 1.99
CA PRO A 111 1.99 10.45 3.04
C PRO A 111 2.15 9.74 4.39
N VAL A 112 1.29 8.78 4.71
CA VAL A 112 1.41 7.98 5.95
C VAL A 112 2.64 7.09 5.88
N ALA A 113 2.84 6.39 4.75
CA ALA A 113 4.01 5.56 4.52
C ALA A 113 5.31 6.38 4.54
N TYR A 114 5.33 7.55 3.91
CA TYR A 114 6.45 8.49 3.97
C TYR A 114 6.84 8.82 5.41
N ARG A 115 5.86 9.20 6.25
CA ARG A 115 6.12 9.54 7.66
C ARG A 115 6.65 8.37 8.45
N LEU A 116 6.05 7.20 8.25
CA LEU A 116 6.46 5.97 8.94
C LEU A 116 7.88 5.55 8.53
N GLY A 117 8.19 5.55 7.24
CA GLY A 117 9.53 5.28 6.71
C GLY A 117 10.56 6.29 7.19
N ALA A 118 10.22 7.58 7.18
CA ALA A 118 11.09 8.63 7.68
C ALA A 118 11.37 8.50 9.19
N ALA A 119 10.38 8.13 10.00
CA ALA A 119 10.55 7.84 11.43
C ALA A 119 11.38 6.58 11.67
N ARG A 120 11.34 5.63 10.73
CA ARG A 120 12.20 4.45 10.69
C ARG A 120 13.62 4.74 10.17
N GLY A 121 13.94 5.98 9.82
CA GLY A 121 15.26 6.39 9.37
C GLY A 121 15.53 6.11 7.89
N ILE A 122 14.50 5.80 7.08
CA ILE A 122 14.64 5.75 5.62
C ILE A 122 14.85 7.17 5.09
N ARG A 123 15.80 7.34 4.19
CA ARG A 123 16.26 8.64 3.66
C ARG A 123 16.62 8.55 2.18
N GLY A 124 16.71 9.70 1.53
CA GLY A 124 17.20 9.82 0.15
C GLY A 124 16.42 8.96 -0.83
N ARG A 125 17.14 8.26 -1.72
CA ARG A 125 16.55 7.43 -2.77
C ARG A 125 15.64 6.33 -2.23
N GLU A 126 15.95 5.71 -1.10
CA GLU A 126 15.06 4.69 -0.54
C GLU A 126 13.72 5.26 -0.06
N LEU A 127 13.70 6.51 0.38
CA LEU A 127 12.46 7.19 0.75
C LEU A 127 11.65 7.55 -0.49
N ASP A 128 12.32 7.98 -1.57
CA ASP A 128 11.68 8.18 -2.88
C ASP A 128 11.08 6.88 -3.42
N ASP A 129 11.81 5.75 -3.31
CA ASP A 129 11.33 4.43 -3.70
C ASP A 129 10.10 4.02 -2.90
N LEU A 130 10.10 4.22 -1.57
CA LEU A 130 8.95 3.93 -0.72
C LEU A 130 7.75 4.80 -1.11
N SER A 131 7.94 6.11 -1.20
CA SER A 131 6.87 7.05 -1.45
C SER A 131 6.26 6.90 -2.84
N LEU A 132 7.09 6.71 -3.88
CA LEU A 132 6.59 6.44 -5.23
C LEU A 132 5.99 5.04 -5.32
N GLY A 133 6.61 4.02 -4.71
CA GLY A 133 6.09 2.66 -4.69
C GLY A 133 4.71 2.57 -4.04
N VAL A 134 4.46 3.32 -2.97
CA VAL A 134 3.14 3.42 -2.34
C VAL A 134 2.16 4.24 -3.18
N LEU A 135 2.61 5.28 -3.90
CA LEU A 135 1.73 6.00 -4.83
C LEU A 135 1.21 5.13 -5.99
N ILE A 136 1.82 3.98 -6.24
CA ILE A 136 1.51 3.11 -7.38
C ILE A 136 1.22 1.65 -6.97
N HIS A 137 1.10 1.36 -5.67
CA HIS A 137 1.02 -0.02 -5.18
C HIS A 137 -0.21 -0.77 -5.72
N ASP A 138 -1.30 -0.04 -5.91
CA ASP A 138 -2.58 -0.54 -6.40
C ASP A 138 -2.80 -0.28 -7.90
N LEU A 139 -1.77 0.15 -8.64
CA LEU A 139 -1.89 0.43 -10.08
C LEU A 139 -2.42 -0.77 -10.87
N GLY A 140 -2.10 -1.99 -10.45
CA GLY A 140 -2.60 -3.19 -11.12
C GLY A 140 -4.08 -3.50 -10.90
N LYS A 141 -4.79 -2.76 -10.03
CA LYS A 141 -6.27 -2.84 -9.92
C LYS A 141 -6.94 -2.25 -11.15
N ASP A 142 -6.21 -1.48 -11.92
CA ASP A 142 -6.66 -0.93 -13.18
C ASP A 142 -7.05 -2.04 -14.19
N GLY A 143 -8.35 -2.15 -14.48
CA GLY A 143 -8.90 -3.15 -15.39
C GLY A 143 -8.89 -4.57 -14.84
N ILE A 144 -8.69 -4.74 -13.53
CA ILE A 144 -8.69 -6.06 -12.89
C ILE A 144 -10.11 -6.62 -12.72
N LEU A 145 -11.04 -5.74 -12.35
CA LEU A 145 -12.48 -5.96 -12.24
C LEU A 145 -13.19 -4.71 -12.79
N ASP A 146 -14.45 -4.84 -13.18
CA ASP A 146 -15.29 -3.66 -13.43
C ASP A 146 -15.37 -2.82 -12.13
N PHE A 147 -15.32 -1.50 -12.27
CA PHE A 147 -15.53 -0.54 -11.20
C PHE A 147 -16.74 -0.91 -10.33
N LYS A 148 -17.87 -1.29 -10.94
CA LYS A 148 -19.07 -1.67 -10.19
C LYS A 148 -18.86 -2.90 -9.31
N ALA A 149 -18.12 -3.89 -9.80
CA ALA A 149 -17.80 -5.08 -9.01
C ALA A 149 -16.83 -4.77 -7.88
N LEU A 150 -15.79 -3.95 -8.16
CA LEU A 150 -14.78 -3.57 -7.18
C LEU A 150 -15.32 -2.72 -6.02
N HIS A 151 -16.39 -1.95 -6.29
CA HIS A 151 -16.98 -1.01 -5.33
C HIS A 151 -18.39 -1.36 -4.87
N ARG A 152 -18.88 -2.57 -5.16
CA ARG A 152 -20.19 -3.02 -4.67
C ARG A 152 -20.20 -3.18 -3.15
N ASP A 153 -21.39 -3.06 -2.57
CA ASP A 153 -21.64 -3.45 -1.19
C ASP A 153 -21.66 -4.99 -1.06
N GLY A 154 -21.02 -5.51 -0.03
CA GLY A 154 -20.89 -6.95 0.21
C GLY A 154 -19.53 -7.53 -0.14
N GLU A 155 -19.38 -8.84 0.03
CA GLU A 155 -18.12 -9.54 -0.20
C GLU A 155 -17.90 -9.83 -1.69
N LEU A 156 -16.62 -9.85 -2.10
CA LEU A 156 -16.22 -10.36 -3.41
C LEU A 156 -16.41 -11.89 -3.42
N THR A 157 -16.76 -12.45 -4.58
CA THR A 157 -16.76 -13.91 -4.74
C THR A 157 -15.32 -14.43 -4.70
N GLU A 158 -15.14 -15.75 -4.53
CA GLU A 158 -13.81 -16.36 -4.54
C GLU A 158 -13.07 -16.09 -5.87
N GLU A 159 -13.79 -16.06 -6.99
CA GLU A 159 -13.24 -15.74 -8.31
C GLU A 159 -12.81 -14.28 -8.40
N GLU A 160 -13.63 -13.36 -7.91
CA GLU A 160 -13.28 -11.93 -7.87
C GLU A 160 -12.11 -11.66 -6.94
N TRP A 161 -12.05 -12.34 -5.79
CA TRP A 161 -10.90 -12.30 -4.88
C TRP A 161 -9.63 -12.82 -5.54
N SER A 162 -9.72 -13.94 -6.24
CA SER A 162 -8.60 -14.50 -7.02
C SER A 162 -8.09 -13.51 -8.08
N CYS A 163 -9.00 -12.78 -8.73
CA CYS A 163 -8.62 -11.71 -9.65
C CYS A 163 -7.90 -10.58 -8.92
N ILE A 164 -8.40 -10.11 -7.78
CA ILE A 164 -7.76 -9.05 -6.99
C ILE A 164 -6.34 -9.44 -6.58
N HIS A 165 -6.06 -10.70 -6.26
CA HIS A 165 -4.72 -11.15 -5.87
C HIS A 165 -3.65 -10.94 -6.94
N LEU A 166 -4.05 -10.74 -8.21
CA LEU A 166 -3.13 -10.50 -9.32
C LEU A 166 -2.67 -9.03 -9.42
N HIS A 167 -3.28 -8.09 -8.69
CA HIS A 167 -2.97 -6.67 -8.86
C HIS A 167 -1.49 -6.30 -8.58
N PRO A 168 -0.76 -6.92 -7.65
CA PRO A 168 0.64 -6.54 -7.45
C PRO A 168 1.51 -6.93 -8.65
N GLU A 169 1.30 -8.12 -9.21
CA GLU A 169 2.01 -8.60 -10.40
C GLU A 169 1.62 -7.80 -11.66
N ARG A 170 0.32 -7.52 -11.84
CA ARG A 170 -0.17 -6.66 -12.94
C ARG A 170 0.40 -5.25 -12.83
N GLY A 171 0.46 -4.69 -11.62
CA GLY A 171 1.07 -3.38 -11.37
C GLY A 171 2.54 -3.37 -11.77
N ALA A 172 3.28 -4.41 -11.40
CA ALA A 172 4.68 -4.56 -11.78
C ALA A 172 4.87 -4.67 -13.31
N ASP A 173 4.01 -5.41 -14.02
CA ASP A 173 4.01 -5.47 -15.49
C ASP A 173 3.71 -4.11 -16.14
N ILE A 174 2.74 -3.35 -15.62
CA ILE A 174 2.45 -1.98 -16.10
C ILE A 174 3.69 -1.10 -15.95
N ILE A 175 4.36 -1.14 -14.80
CA ILE A 175 5.58 -0.37 -14.51
C ILE A 175 6.73 -0.76 -15.46
N ASP A 176 6.90 -2.04 -15.75
CA ASP A 176 7.93 -2.52 -16.67
C ASP A 176 7.70 -2.03 -18.10
N ARG A 177 6.44 -2.00 -18.55
CA ARG A 177 6.08 -1.46 -19.87
C ARG A 177 6.31 0.05 -19.96
N ILE A 178 5.99 0.80 -18.90
CA ILE A 178 6.34 2.23 -18.79
C ILE A 178 7.84 2.42 -18.94
N ASN A 179 8.64 1.68 -18.16
CA ASN A 179 10.09 1.77 -18.20
C ASN A 179 10.68 1.39 -19.57
N ALA A 180 10.17 0.33 -20.19
CA ALA A 180 10.56 -0.09 -21.54
C ALA A 180 10.24 0.99 -22.58
N TYR A 181 9.10 1.67 -22.45
CA TYR A 181 8.73 2.78 -23.31
C TYR A 181 9.66 3.99 -23.13
N SER A 182 9.90 4.42 -21.89
CA SER A 182 10.82 5.52 -21.57
C SER A 182 12.23 5.26 -22.13
N LEU A 183 12.71 4.01 -22.02
CA LEU A 183 14.00 3.59 -22.60
C LEU A 183 14.00 3.69 -24.13
N ARG A 184 12.96 3.21 -24.81
CA ARG A 184 12.81 3.32 -26.28
C ARG A 184 12.78 4.77 -26.76
N LYS A 185 12.26 5.70 -25.95
CA LYS A 185 12.21 7.14 -26.23
C LYS A 185 13.43 7.90 -25.71
N HIS A 186 14.48 7.21 -25.25
CA HIS A 186 15.71 7.80 -24.71
C HIS A 186 15.49 8.79 -23.56
N ARG A 187 14.44 8.58 -22.75
CA ARG A 187 14.14 9.41 -21.57
C ARG A 187 15.06 9.02 -20.41
N LYS A 188 15.48 10.02 -19.63
CA LYS A 188 16.42 9.82 -18.51
C LYS A 188 15.75 9.32 -17.23
N ASN A 189 14.44 9.52 -17.08
CA ASN A 189 13.69 9.14 -15.89
C ASN A 189 12.95 7.83 -16.13
N SER A 190 12.99 6.94 -15.13
CA SER A 190 12.24 5.69 -15.08
C SER A 190 11.76 5.45 -13.66
N VAL A 191 10.75 4.60 -13.50
CA VAL A 191 10.33 4.11 -12.19
C VAL A 191 11.44 3.21 -11.65
N SER A 192 11.95 3.50 -10.46
CA SER A 192 13.04 2.73 -9.87
C SER A 192 12.61 1.29 -9.58
N SER A 193 13.57 0.37 -9.60
CA SER A 193 13.34 -1.02 -9.17
C SER A 193 12.84 -1.10 -7.73
N GLY A 194 13.29 -0.20 -6.85
CA GLY A 194 12.82 -0.14 -5.46
C GLY A 194 11.35 0.29 -5.32
N ALA A 195 10.88 1.23 -6.15
CA ALA A 195 9.47 1.62 -6.18
C ALA A 195 8.60 0.48 -6.75
N ARG A 196 9.04 -0.13 -7.86
CA ARG A 196 8.40 -1.31 -8.44
C ARG A 196 8.31 -2.47 -7.45
N GLN A 197 9.41 -2.77 -6.74
CA GLN A 197 9.46 -3.83 -5.74
C GLN A 197 8.50 -3.54 -4.56
N THR A 198 8.46 -2.29 -4.10
CA THR A 198 7.52 -1.87 -3.05
C THR A 198 6.08 -2.13 -3.46
N ALA A 199 5.72 -1.80 -4.71
CA ALA A 199 4.38 -2.05 -5.25
C ALA A 199 4.08 -3.55 -5.42
N LEU A 200 5.04 -4.36 -5.87
CA LEU A 200 4.85 -5.81 -6.04
C LEU A 200 4.63 -6.54 -4.71
N GLU A 201 5.36 -6.16 -3.67
CA GLU A 201 5.43 -6.92 -2.42
C GLU A 201 4.47 -6.40 -1.33
N HIS A 202 3.72 -5.32 -1.58
CA HIS A 202 2.96 -4.63 -0.52
C HIS A 202 1.85 -5.48 0.12
N GLN A 203 1.41 -6.58 -0.51
CA GLN A 203 0.42 -7.50 0.08
C GLN A 203 1.02 -8.72 0.78
N ILE A 204 2.34 -8.95 0.64
CA ILE A 204 3.02 -10.07 1.30
C ILE A 204 3.11 -9.80 2.81
N TYR A 205 2.89 -10.84 3.61
CA TYR A 205 2.91 -10.77 5.07
C TYR A 205 4.35 -10.85 5.58
N TYR A 206 4.59 -10.27 6.76
CA TYR A 206 5.94 -10.18 7.32
C TYR A 206 6.51 -11.54 7.77
N ASP A 207 5.67 -12.35 8.41
CA ASP A 207 6.03 -13.63 9.02
C ASP A 207 4.88 -14.65 8.91
N SER A 208 4.26 -14.71 7.73
CA SER A 208 3.21 -15.66 7.37
C SER A 208 3.20 -15.85 5.86
N ASP A 209 2.86 -17.05 5.41
CA ASP A 209 2.77 -17.42 3.99
C ASP A 209 1.36 -17.16 3.40
N GLU A 210 0.44 -16.56 4.18
CA GLU A 210 -0.93 -16.23 3.74
C GLU A 210 -1.02 -14.94 2.90
N GLY A 211 0.10 -14.21 2.75
CA GLY A 211 0.17 -13.03 1.89
C GLY A 211 0.27 -13.37 0.40
N TYR A 212 0.20 -12.35 -0.46
CA TYR A 212 0.31 -12.53 -1.91
C TYR A 212 1.09 -11.38 -2.59
N PRO A 213 1.65 -11.58 -3.79
CA PRO A 213 1.79 -12.85 -4.50
C PRO A 213 2.77 -13.80 -3.79
N ASP A 214 2.68 -15.11 -4.07
CA ASP A 214 3.66 -16.09 -3.59
C ASP A 214 4.97 -15.93 -4.38
N LEU A 215 5.98 -15.36 -3.73
CA LEU A 215 7.33 -15.19 -4.28
C LEU A 215 8.30 -16.27 -3.77
N HIS A 216 7.81 -17.47 -3.46
CA HIS A 216 8.59 -18.63 -3.05
C HIS A 216 9.40 -18.39 -1.76
N GLY A 217 8.73 -17.91 -0.72
CA GLY A 217 9.33 -17.67 0.60
C GLY A 217 10.18 -16.40 0.70
N VAL A 218 10.16 -15.54 -0.33
CA VAL A 218 10.79 -14.22 -0.26
C VAL A 218 10.01 -13.32 0.71
N LYS A 219 10.66 -12.92 1.80
CA LYS A 219 10.10 -11.92 2.73
C LYS A 219 10.01 -10.55 2.06
N PRO A 220 8.93 -9.78 2.33
CA PRO A 220 8.76 -8.46 1.73
C PRO A 220 9.88 -7.52 2.13
N CYS A 221 10.34 -6.68 1.21
CA CYS A 221 11.32 -5.66 1.50
C CYS A 221 10.79 -4.68 2.56
N ARG A 222 11.70 -4.01 3.26
CA ARG A 222 11.34 -3.09 4.34
C ARG A 222 10.35 -1.99 3.92
N LYS A 223 10.41 -1.55 2.65
CA LYS A 223 9.50 -0.55 2.09
C LYS A 223 8.09 -1.11 1.93
N ALA A 224 7.95 -2.34 1.42
CA ALA A 224 6.67 -3.03 1.30
C ALA A 224 6.03 -3.32 2.67
N GLN A 225 6.83 -3.70 3.67
CA GLN A 225 6.34 -3.85 5.05
C GLN A 225 5.73 -2.54 5.60
N ILE A 226 6.33 -1.38 5.28
CA ILE A 226 5.78 -0.07 5.65
C ILE A 226 4.52 0.23 4.86
N ALA A 227 4.51 -0.04 3.55
CA ALA A 227 3.37 0.16 2.66
C ALA A 227 2.14 -0.58 3.18
N LYS A 228 2.27 -1.86 3.54
CA LYS A 228 1.15 -2.68 4.01
C LYS A 228 0.49 -2.15 5.28
N ILE A 229 1.30 -1.70 6.25
CA ILE A 229 0.82 -1.12 7.51
C ILE A 229 0.13 0.23 7.23
N ALA A 230 0.71 1.07 6.37
CA ALA A 230 0.13 2.36 6.02
C ALA A 230 -1.20 2.21 5.27
N ASP A 231 -1.28 1.26 4.34
CA ASP A 231 -2.48 0.95 3.56
C ASP A 231 -3.62 0.45 4.45
N SER A 232 -3.31 -0.47 5.37
CA SER A 232 -4.30 -0.98 6.32
C SER A 232 -4.81 0.11 7.27
N LEU A 233 -3.93 0.99 7.77
CA LEU A 233 -4.37 2.13 8.56
C LEU A 233 -5.25 3.07 7.73
N HIS A 234 -4.87 3.37 6.47
CA HIS A 234 -5.67 4.22 5.59
C HIS A 234 -7.07 3.65 5.38
N THR A 235 -7.16 2.36 5.02
CA THR A 235 -8.41 1.63 4.80
C THR A 235 -9.29 1.63 6.05
N LEU A 236 -8.73 1.30 7.22
CA LEU A 236 -9.49 1.28 8.48
C LEU A 236 -10.06 2.66 8.81
N ARG A 237 -9.28 3.73 8.62
CA ARG A 237 -9.65 5.08 9.05
C ARG A 237 -10.58 5.80 8.09
N LEU A 238 -10.36 5.68 6.77
CA LEU A 238 -11.11 6.44 5.77
C LEU A 238 -12.18 5.64 5.05
N ARG A 239 -11.95 4.34 4.80
CA ARG A 239 -12.91 3.52 4.06
C ARG A 239 -13.93 2.87 4.99
N ARG A 240 -13.49 2.41 6.16
CA ARG A 240 -14.34 1.76 7.17
C ARG A 240 -14.76 2.68 8.32
N GLU A 241 -14.25 3.91 8.34
CA GLU A 241 -14.49 4.92 9.39
C GLU A 241 -14.28 4.40 10.82
N ILE A 242 -13.40 3.41 11.00
CA ILE A 242 -13.10 2.83 12.30
C ILE A 242 -12.39 3.89 13.15
N PRO A 243 -12.78 4.10 14.41
CA PRO A 243 -12.08 5.05 15.25
C PRO A 243 -10.64 4.58 15.53
N LEU A 244 -9.74 5.54 15.78
CA LEU A 244 -8.29 5.30 15.76
C LEU A 244 -7.86 4.18 16.72
N ARG A 245 -8.46 4.15 17.90
CA ARG A 245 -8.10 3.19 18.95
C ARG A 245 -8.41 1.77 18.49
N GLU A 246 -9.60 1.55 17.97
CA GLU A 246 -10.07 0.25 17.47
C GLU A 246 -9.24 -0.19 16.27
N GLY A 247 -8.93 0.73 15.35
CA GLY A 247 -8.06 0.44 14.20
C GLY A 247 -6.63 0.04 14.61
N LEU A 248 -6.08 0.65 15.66
CA LEU A 248 -4.78 0.24 16.19
C LEU A 248 -4.82 -1.11 16.89
N VAL A 249 -5.92 -1.44 17.56
CA VAL A 249 -6.13 -2.77 18.15
C VAL A 249 -6.18 -3.83 17.06
N ASP A 250 -6.91 -3.58 15.96
CA ASP A 250 -6.92 -4.46 14.78
C ASP A 250 -5.51 -4.69 14.22
N ILE A 251 -4.75 -3.60 14.01
CA ILE A 251 -3.35 -3.68 13.54
C ILE A 251 -2.49 -4.51 14.50
N ILE A 252 -2.64 -4.34 15.82
CA ILE A 252 -1.89 -5.12 16.82
C ILE A 252 -2.25 -6.61 16.74
N HIS A 253 -3.54 -6.96 16.63
CA HIS A 253 -3.95 -8.36 16.50
C HIS A 253 -3.43 -9.00 15.21
N ARG A 254 -3.49 -8.28 14.08
CA ARG A 254 -2.93 -8.75 12.79
C ARG A 254 -1.41 -8.89 12.85
N THR A 255 -0.73 -8.05 13.65
CA THR A 255 0.72 -8.20 13.93
C THR A 255 1.01 -9.53 14.65
N GLN A 256 0.18 -9.94 15.61
CA GLN A 256 0.33 -11.22 16.32
C GLN A 256 0.12 -12.44 15.41
N ARG A 257 -0.54 -12.26 14.27
CA ARG A 257 -0.74 -13.28 13.22
C ARG A 257 0.36 -13.28 12.16
N GLY A 258 1.43 -12.49 12.34
CA GLY A 258 2.54 -12.42 11.40
C GLY A 258 2.30 -11.51 10.18
N GLU A 259 1.17 -10.81 10.10
CA GLU A 259 0.89 -9.94 8.93
C GLU A 259 1.85 -8.75 8.85
N TYR A 260 2.24 -8.19 10.00
CA TYR A 260 3.01 -6.96 10.11
C TYR A 260 4.29 -7.13 10.90
N ASN A 261 5.30 -6.34 10.54
CA ASN A 261 6.52 -6.23 11.35
C ASN A 261 6.23 -5.45 12.64
N PRO A 262 6.40 -6.06 13.84
CA PRO A 262 6.09 -5.42 15.11
C PRO A 262 6.92 -4.17 15.39
N HIS A 263 8.15 -4.06 14.84
CA HIS A 263 8.97 -2.86 15.01
C HIS A 263 8.44 -1.66 14.22
N ILE A 264 7.83 -1.90 13.07
CA ILE A 264 7.21 -0.84 12.26
C ILE A 264 5.90 -0.40 12.91
N VAL A 265 5.08 -1.34 13.40
CA VAL A 265 3.85 -1.04 14.14
C VAL A 265 4.13 -0.24 15.41
N ASN A 266 5.19 -0.58 16.15
CA ASN A 266 5.65 0.22 17.28
C ASN A 266 5.97 1.67 16.90
N THR A 267 6.61 1.88 15.74
CA THR A 267 6.94 3.22 15.26
C THR A 267 5.68 4.01 14.89
N LEU A 268 4.70 3.34 14.28
CA LEU A 268 3.39 3.95 14.01
C LEU A 268 2.72 4.39 15.32
N ILE A 269 2.66 3.52 16.32
CA ILE A 269 2.09 3.85 17.64
C ILE A 269 2.82 5.04 18.27
N GLN A 270 4.15 5.12 18.15
CA GLN A 270 4.91 6.26 18.68
C GLN A 270 4.61 7.57 17.94
N LEU A 271 4.46 7.54 16.61
CA LEU A 271 4.04 8.72 15.84
C LEU A 271 2.68 9.23 16.32
N ILE A 272 1.75 8.31 16.58
CA ILE A 272 0.42 8.64 17.07
C ILE A 272 0.45 9.19 18.51
N ARG A 273 1.29 8.62 19.39
CA ARG A 273 1.38 9.01 20.81
C ARG A 273 2.12 10.31 21.10
N LYS A 274 2.91 10.84 20.16
CA LYS A 274 3.63 12.11 20.34
C LYS A 274 2.70 13.33 20.40
N ASP A 275 1.40 13.13 20.25
CA ASP A 275 0.37 14.13 20.49
C ASP A 275 0.26 14.49 22.00
N LYS A 276 0.44 15.78 22.30
CA LYS A 276 0.26 16.35 23.65
C LYS A 276 -1.17 16.80 23.91
N SER A 277 -2.09 16.69 22.94
CA SER A 277 -3.42 17.32 22.98
C SER A 277 -4.60 16.41 23.34
N ASP A 278 -4.43 15.08 23.50
CA ASP A 278 -5.52 14.21 23.99
C ASP A 278 -5.49 14.05 25.53
N PRO A 279 -6.49 14.57 26.27
CA PRO A 279 -6.63 14.37 27.72
C PRO A 279 -7.01 12.94 28.13
N ARG A 280 -7.29 12.00 27.20
CA ARG A 280 -7.62 10.58 27.51
C ARG A 280 -6.39 9.69 27.66
N LYS A 281 -5.30 10.24 28.20
CA LYS A 281 -4.00 9.58 28.41
C LYS A 281 -3.98 8.40 29.41
N THR A 282 -5.13 7.88 29.85
CA THR A 282 -5.18 6.76 30.81
C THR A 282 -5.26 5.36 30.19
N GLY A 283 -5.42 5.22 28.86
CA GLY A 283 -5.67 3.89 28.26
C GLY A 283 -4.54 3.19 27.49
N ILE A 284 -3.40 3.86 27.22
CA ILE A 284 -2.32 3.29 26.38
C ILE A 284 -1.11 2.85 27.23
N GLY A 285 -1.27 2.79 28.56
CA GLY A 285 -0.26 2.31 29.50
C GLY A 285 0.01 0.80 29.36
N GLU A 286 -0.98 0.03 28.94
CA GLU A 286 -0.92 -1.44 28.91
C GLU A 286 -0.31 -2.02 27.62
N THR A 287 -0.17 -1.22 26.56
CA THR A 287 0.46 -1.68 25.30
C THR A 287 1.97 -1.91 25.42
N LYS A 288 2.61 -1.48 26.52
CA LYS A 288 4.01 -1.84 26.82
C LYS A 288 4.16 -3.32 27.17
N THR A 289 3.13 -3.96 27.70
CA THR A 289 3.22 -5.34 28.20
C THR A 289 3.18 -6.37 27.07
N ILE A 290 2.41 -6.12 26.00
CA ILE A 290 2.23 -7.09 24.91
C ILE A 290 3.47 -7.21 24.02
N ILE A 291 4.27 -6.15 23.86
CA ILE A 291 5.41 -6.17 22.92
C ILE A 291 6.76 -6.45 23.62
N LEU A 292 6.81 -6.40 24.96
CA LEU A 292 8.03 -6.69 25.72
C LEU A 292 8.06 -8.10 26.34
N GLN A 293 6.94 -8.83 26.36
CA GLN A 293 6.91 -10.19 26.93
C GLN A 293 7.57 -11.26 26.04
N GLU A 294 7.77 -11.02 24.74
CA GLU A 294 8.46 -11.96 23.84
C GLU A 294 9.99 -11.80 23.79
N ARG A 295 10.57 -10.84 24.53
CA ARG A 295 12.04 -10.72 24.67
C ARG A 295 12.67 -11.76 25.60
N ARG A 296 11.88 -12.62 26.27
CA ARG A 296 12.39 -13.65 27.19
C ARG A 296 12.41 -15.06 26.63
N SER A 297 11.95 -15.28 25.40
CA SER A 297 11.83 -16.61 24.79
C SER A 297 12.70 -16.82 23.54
N TYR A 298 13.50 -15.82 23.14
CA TYR A 298 14.43 -15.91 22.01
C TYR A 298 15.92 -15.81 22.39
N ASP A 299 16.22 -15.68 23.68
CA ASP A 299 17.60 -15.59 24.20
C ASP A 299 17.86 -16.64 25.31
N SER A 300 17.12 -17.76 25.25
CA SER A 300 17.26 -18.94 26.12
C SER A 300 17.27 -20.22 25.31
#